data_AF-A0A816TFZ6-F1
#
_entry.id   AF-A0A816TFZ6-F1
#
_cell.length_a   1.000
_cell.length_b   1.000
_cell.length_c   1.000
_cell.angle_alpha   90.00
_cell.angle_beta   90.00
_cell.angle_gamma   90.00
#
_symmetry.space_group_name_H-M   'P 1'
#
loop_
_entity.id
_entity.type
_entity.pdbx_description
1 polymer ?
#
loop_
_entity_poly.entity_id
_entity_poly.type
_entity_poly.pdbx_seq_one_letter_code
_entity_poly.pdbx_strand_id
1 'polypeptide(L)'
;MVTREEPGCEFEFVWLGSFTTDKLNEPVYLNLKMELGNWVNHLHMFNTIEECLKYFAALDVADKVFFIISGSTGKNSLLQFHEQTQIVCIYIYCNDTAEHRDWVNGYSRKRGVYNRPEELVEKIQHDVQFLRHHFIPANIFP
;
A
#
# COMPACT_ATOMS: atom_id res chain seq x y z
N MET A 1 -0.72 -35.98 -5.73
CA MET A 1 -1.30 -35.13 -4.68
C MET A 1 -1.03 -33.70 -5.09
N VAL A 2 -2.01 -33.03 -5.70
CA VAL A 2 -1.94 -31.60 -5.94
C VAL A 2 -2.34 -30.98 -4.60
N THR A 3 -1.40 -30.37 -3.91
CA THR A 3 -1.71 -29.51 -2.76
C THR A 3 -2.65 -28.44 -3.28
N ARG A 4 -3.89 -28.44 -2.81
CA ARG A 4 -4.76 -27.26 -2.91
C ARG A 4 -3.99 -26.13 -2.21
N GLU A 5 -3.46 -25.20 -2.98
CA GLU A 5 -3.13 -23.90 -2.43
C GLU A 5 -4.46 -23.36 -1.89
N GLU A 6 -4.58 -23.28 -0.57
CA GLU A 6 -5.64 -22.53 0.10
C GLU A 6 -5.71 -21.15 -0.60
N PRO A 7 -6.90 -20.61 -0.91
CA PRO A 7 -6.99 -19.27 -1.48
C PRO A 7 -6.41 -18.32 -0.44
N GLY A 8 -5.13 -17.97 -0.63
CA GLY A 8 -4.44 -17.03 0.23
C GLY A 8 -5.25 -15.74 0.23
N CYS A 9 -5.25 -15.03 1.37
CA CYS A 9 -5.84 -13.70 1.43
C CYS A 9 -5.20 -12.85 0.33
N GLU A 10 -5.94 -12.59 -0.76
CA GLU A 10 -5.47 -11.74 -1.84
C GLU A 10 -5.47 -10.31 -1.32
N PHE A 11 -4.34 -9.64 -1.51
CA PHE A 11 -4.13 -8.29 -1.03
C PHE A 11 -4.03 -7.37 -2.24
N GLU A 12 -4.75 -6.25 -2.14
CA GLU A 12 -4.69 -5.17 -3.11
C GLU A 12 -3.57 -4.21 -2.73
N PHE A 13 -2.73 -3.85 -3.70
CA PHE A 13 -1.67 -2.87 -3.49
C PHE A 13 -2.01 -1.63 -4.26
N VAL A 14 -2.12 -0.52 -3.53
CA VAL A 14 -2.45 0.76 -4.11
C VAL A 14 -1.30 1.72 -3.86
N TRP A 15 -0.81 2.38 -4.90
CA TRP A 15 0.22 3.40 -4.79
C TRP A 15 -0.27 4.73 -5.36
N LEU A 16 -0.51 5.70 -4.48
CA LEU A 16 -0.82 7.06 -4.83
C LEU A 16 0.46 7.90 -4.89
N GLY A 17 0.68 8.57 -6.02
CA GLY A 17 1.82 9.45 -6.21
C GLY A 17 1.56 10.49 -7.29
N SER A 18 2.51 11.41 -7.49
CA SER A 18 2.52 12.27 -8.67
C SER A 18 3.55 11.69 -9.63
N PHE A 19 3.14 10.66 -10.36
CA PHE A 19 3.98 9.97 -11.32
C PHE A 19 3.93 10.70 -12.66
N THR A 20 4.91 11.56 -12.92
CA THR A 20 5.17 12.04 -14.28
C THR A 20 5.82 10.93 -15.10
N THR A 21 5.70 10.96 -16.43
CA THR A 21 6.37 10.00 -17.33
C THR A 21 7.87 9.91 -17.04
N ASP A 22 8.50 11.05 -16.75
CA ASP A 22 9.93 11.12 -16.42
C ASP A 22 10.26 10.41 -15.10
N LYS A 23 9.42 10.59 -14.07
CA LYS A 23 9.59 9.92 -12.77
C LYS A 23 9.35 8.41 -12.85
N LEU A 24 8.40 7.96 -13.67
CA LEU A 24 8.14 6.52 -13.86
C LEU A 24 9.31 5.80 -14.52
N ASN A 25 10.13 6.53 -15.29
CA ASN A 25 11.32 6.00 -15.93
C ASN A 25 12.57 6.07 -15.02
N GLU A 26 12.48 6.71 -13.85
CA GLU A 26 13.58 6.68 -12.90
C GLU A 26 13.78 5.25 -12.38
N PRO A 27 15.03 4.74 -12.35
CA PRO A 27 15.34 3.37 -11.94
C PRO A 27 14.75 3.00 -10.58
N VAL A 28 14.65 3.96 -9.66
CA VAL A 28 14.08 3.82 -8.34
C VAL A 28 12.61 3.36 -8.39
N TYR A 29 11.78 3.97 -9.24
CA TYR A 29 10.37 3.62 -9.38
C TYR A 29 10.17 2.31 -10.15
N LEU A 30 11.00 2.09 -11.17
CA LEU A 30 11.00 0.84 -11.94
C LEU A 30 11.37 -0.35 -11.07
N ASN A 31 12.41 -0.21 -10.24
CA ASN A 31 12.84 -1.25 -9.31
C ASN A 31 11.78 -1.50 -8.25
N LEU A 32 11.20 -0.46 -7.63
CA LEU A 32 10.12 -0.67 -6.65
C LEU A 32 8.91 -1.37 -7.29
N LYS A 33 8.52 -0.97 -8.50
CA LYS A 33 7.42 -1.60 -9.25
C LYS A 33 7.72 -3.06 -9.58
N MET A 34 8.95 -3.37 -9.99
CA MET A 34 9.38 -4.73 -10.30
C MET A 34 9.42 -5.61 -9.05
N GLU A 35 10.06 -5.13 -7.99
CA GLU A 35 10.15 -5.83 -6.71
C GLU A 35 8.76 -6.07 -6.10
N LEU A 36 7.90 -5.06 -6.07
CA LEU A 36 6.52 -5.24 -5.60
C LEU A 36 5.76 -6.18 -6.53
N GLY A 37 5.83 -5.99 -7.85
CA GLY A 37 5.11 -6.81 -8.83
C GLY A 37 5.50 -8.29 -8.83
N ASN A 38 6.70 -8.64 -8.35
CA ASN A 38 7.12 -10.03 -8.16
C ASN A 38 6.46 -10.69 -6.92
N TRP A 39 5.97 -9.89 -5.98
CA TRP A 39 5.39 -10.35 -4.71
C TRP A 39 3.88 -10.15 -4.62
N VAL A 40 3.34 -9.23 -5.41
CA VAL A 40 1.96 -8.78 -5.31
C VAL A 40 1.27 -8.95 -6.66
N ASN A 41 0.14 -9.65 -6.66
CA ASN A 41 -0.59 -9.93 -7.89
C ASN A 41 -1.23 -8.65 -8.46
N HIS A 42 -1.67 -7.72 -7.61
CA HIS A 42 -2.46 -6.56 -8.02
C HIS A 42 -1.85 -5.26 -7.47
N LEU A 43 -0.92 -4.66 -8.23
CA LEU A 43 -0.40 -3.31 -7.96
C LEU A 43 -1.11 -2.28 -8.84
N HIS A 44 -1.89 -1.41 -8.21
CA HIS A 44 -2.62 -0.30 -8.82
C HIS A 44 -1.92 1.02 -8.50
N MET A 45 -1.60 1.80 -9.53
CA MET A 45 -0.94 3.11 -9.37
C MET A 45 -1.89 4.23 -9.80
N PHE A 46 -1.98 5.27 -8.98
CA PHE A 46 -2.85 6.42 -9.23
C PHE A 46 -2.06 7.73 -9.15
N ASN A 47 -2.35 8.63 -10.09
CA ASN A 47 -1.74 9.96 -10.15
C ASN A 47 -2.52 11.03 -9.39
N THR A 48 -3.79 10.76 -9.12
CA THR A 48 -4.74 11.70 -8.52
C THR A 48 -5.46 11.06 -7.35
N ILE A 49 -5.85 11.88 -6.36
CA ILE A 49 -6.61 11.41 -5.21
C ILE A 49 -8.00 10.94 -5.67
N GLU A 50 -8.59 11.63 -6.65
CA GLU A 50 -9.92 11.36 -7.17
C GLU A 50 -10.03 9.99 -7.84
N GLU A 51 -9.05 9.61 -8.67
CA GLU A 51 -9.02 8.28 -9.30
C GLU A 51 -8.82 7.19 -8.25
N CYS A 52 -7.94 7.45 -7.28
CA CYS A 52 -7.67 6.51 -6.19
C CYS A 52 -8.93 6.29 -5.33
N LEU A 53 -9.64 7.36 -4.95
CA LEU A 53 -10.91 7.26 -4.21
C LEU A 53 -11.99 6.51 -5.00
N LYS A 54 -12.10 6.74 -6.31
CA LYS A 54 -13.04 5.98 -7.16
C LYS A 54 -12.73 4.49 -7.16
N TYR A 55 -11.46 4.12 -7.16
CA TYR A 55 -11.05 2.72 -7.05
C TYR A 55 -11.42 2.15 -5.68
N PHE A 56 -11.09 2.83 -4.57
CA PHE A 56 -11.49 2.39 -3.22
C PHE A 56 -13.01 2.25 -3.05
N ALA A 57 -13.80 3.11 -3.69
CA ALA A 57 -15.26 3.03 -3.66
C ALA A 57 -15.83 1.84 -4.46
N ALA A 58 -15.05 1.29 -5.40
CA ALA A 58 -15.42 0.11 -6.18
C ALA A 58 -14.93 -1.20 -5.55
N LEU A 59 -14.05 -1.14 -4.54
CA LEU A 59 -13.60 -2.30 -3.79
C LEU A 59 -14.68 -2.83 -2.85
N ASP A 60 -14.68 -4.15 -2.65
CA ASP A 60 -15.50 -4.78 -1.64
C ASP A 60 -15.01 -4.41 -0.23
N VAL A 61 -15.92 -4.35 0.73
CA VAL A 61 -15.58 -4.05 2.14
C VAL A 61 -14.66 -5.13 2.73
N ALA A 62 -14.72 -6.34 2.19
CA ALA A 62 -13.86 -7.45 2.59
C ALA A 62 -12.40 -7.27 2.12
N ASP A 63 -12.16 -6.46 1.09
CA ASP A 63 -10.83 -6.28 0.51
C ASP A 63 -9.85 -5.70 1.53
N LYS A 64 -8.57 -6.02 1.30
CA LYS A 64 -7.48 -5.68 2.21
C LYS A 64 -6.40 -4.97 1.40
N VAL A 65 -6.27 -3.67 1.63
CA VAL A 65 -5.44 -2.78 0.84
C VAL A 65 -4.18 -2.39 1.60
N PHE A 66 -3.03 -2.65 0.98
CA PHE A 66 -1.73 -2.09 1.34
C PHE A 66 -1.56 -0.78 0.55
N PHE A 67 -1.55 0.34 1.26
CA PHE A 67 -1.58 1.66 0.63
C PHE A 67 -0.22 2.36 0.76
N ILE A 68 0.37 2.72 -0.37
CA ILE A 68 1.63 3.47 -0.48
C ILE A 68 1.30 4.89 -0.93
N ILE A 69 1.82 5.88 -0.23
CA ILE A 69 1.61 7.29 -0.56
C ILE A 69 2.96 7.98 -0.78
N SER A 70 3.14 8.60 -1.93
CA SER A 70 4.33 9.42 -2.19
C SER A 70 4.22 10.74 -1.43
N GLY A 71 5.30 11.14 -0.73
CA GLY A 71 5.25 12.19 0.29
C GLY A 71 4.77 13.56 -0.19
N SER A 72 4.98 13.93 -1.46
CA SER A 72 4.45 15.18 -2.04
C SER A 72 2.92 15.27 -2.04
N THR A 73 2.24 14.13 -1.88
CA THR A 73 0.79 13.98 -1.94
C THR A 73 0.20 13.60 -0.57
N GLY A 74 1.03 13.39 0.46
CA GLY A 74 0.66 12.69 1.70
C GLY A 74 -0.36 13.39 2.59
N LYS A 75 -0.21 14.70 2.78
CA LYS A 75 -0.96 15.47 3.79
C LYS A 75 -2.48 15.54 3.53
N ASN A 76 -2.89 15.90 2.31
CA ASN A 76 -4.30 15.99 1.96
C ASN A 76 -4.93 14.61 1.68
N SER A 77 -4.11 13.62 1.32
CA SER A 77 -4.59 12.27 1.03
C SER A 77 -4.95 11.51 2.30
N LEU A 78 -4.09 11.54 3.34
CA LEU A 78 -4.34 10.78 4.57
C LEU A 78 -5.68 11.13 5.24
N LEU A 79 -6.06 12.41 5.23
CA LEU A 79 -7.37 12.85 5.72
C LEU A 79 -8.54 12.26 4.92
N GLN A 80 -8.38 12.00 3.63
CA GLN A 80 -9.46 11.45 2.78
C GLN A 80 -9.53 9.92 2.85
N PHE A 81 -8.42 9.25 3.17
CA PHE A 81 -8.35 7.79 3.24
C PHE A 81 -8.47 7.22 4.67
N HIS A 82 -8.51 8.06 5.72
CA HIS A 82 -8.51 7.56 7.09
C HIS A 82 -9.74 6.73 7.49
N GLU A 83 -10.89 7.00 6.85
CA GLU A 83 -12.15 6.29 7.07
C GLU A 83 -12.24 4.98 6.27
N GLN A 84 -11.34 4.75 5.30
CA GLN A 84 -11.38 3.55 4.46
C GLN A 84 -11.02 2.32 5.28
N THR A 85 -12.01 1.48 5.58
CA THR A 85 -11.84 0.27 6.40
C THR A 85 -11.07 -0.82 5.67
N GLN A 86 -11.04 -0.80 4.33
CA GLN A 86 -10.25 -1.75 3.53
C GLN A 86 -8.74 -1.57 3.73
N ILE A 87 -8.28 -0.38 4.11
CA ILE A 87 -6.83 -0.11 4.29
C ILE A 87 -6.34 -0.80 5.57
N VAL A 88 -5.40 -1.73 5.42
CA VAL A 88 -4.76 -2.46 6.53
C VAL A 88 -3.41 -1.87 6.94
N CYS A 89 -2.67 -1.33 5.98
CA CYS A 89 -1.35 -0.76 6.18
C CYS A 89 -1.15 0.48 5.31
N ILE A 90 -0.57 1.53 5.89
CA ILE A 90 -0.18 2.75 5.16
C ILE A 90 1.33 2.95 5.23
N TYR A 91 1.96 3.13 4.08
CA TYR A 91 3.38 3.43 3.92
C TYR A 91 3.55 4.78 3.24
N ILE A 92 4.46 5.62 3.74
CA ILE A 92 4.78 6.90 3.09
C ILE A 92 6.16 6.76 2.45
N TYR A 93 6.26 6.96 1.14
CA TYR A 93 7.54 6.98 0.41
C TYR A 93 7.94 8.41 0.06
N CYS A 94 9.02 8.94 0.65
CA CYS A 94 9.40 10.34 0.50
C CYS A 94 10.91 10.56 0.65
N ASN A 95 11.53 11.28 -0.29
CA ASN A 95 12.94 11.70 -0.21
C ASN A 95 13.16 12.86 0.78
N ASP A 96 12.15 13.70 1.01
CA ASP A 96 12.26 14.87 1.89
C ASP A 96 11.57 14.62 3.24
N THR A 97 12.40 14.31 4.23
CA THR A 97 11.98 13.70 5.49
C THR A 97 11.81 14.69 6.64
N ALA A 98 11.91 16.01 6.39
CA ALA A 98 11.95 17.02 7.45
C ALA A 98 10.57 17.57 7.85
N GLU A 99 9.66 17.88 6.91
CA GLU A 99 8.36 18.47 7.26
C GLU A 99 7.22 17.46 7.48
N HIS A 100 7.36 16.22 7.00
CA HIS A 100 6.26 15.24 6.96
C HIS A 100 6.23 14.26 8.15
N ARG A 101 7.17 14.35 9.08
CA ARG A 101 7.35 13.36 10.17
C ARG A 101 6.35 13.52 11.31
N ASP A 102 5.78 14.71 11.52
CA ASP A 102 4.84 14.97 12.63
C ASP A 102 3.38 14.57 12.33
N TRP A 103 3.03 14.49 11.04
CA TRP A 103 1.69 14.18 10.48
C TRP A 103 1.26 12.71 10.64
N VAL A 104 2.21 11.93 11.13
CA VAL A 104 2.32 10.48 10.98
C VAL A 104 1.83 9.75 12.24
N ASN A 105 1.97 10.40 13.39
CA ASN A 105 1.79 9.76 14.69
C ASN A 105 0.30 9.57 15.07
N GLY A 106 -0.63 10.17 14.32
CA GLY A 106 -2.08 10.08 14.58
C GLY A 106 -2.80 8.89 13.95
N TYR A 107 -2.15 8.11 13.07
CA TYR A 107 -2.81 7.06 12.31
C TYR A 107 -2.33 5.67 12.73
N SER A 108 -3.21 4.91 13.41
CA SER A 108 -2.93 3.57 13.93
C SER A 108 -2.54 2.53 12.87
N ARG A 109 -2.97 2.73 11.61
CA ARG A 109 -2.68 1.83 10.48
C ARG A 109 -1.38 2.15 9.75
N LYS A 110 -0.66 3.18 10.20
CA LYS A 110 0.55 3.64 9.55
C LYS A 110 1.75 2.80 9.99
N ARG A 111 2.57 2.39 9.01
CA ARG A 111 3.73 1.53 9.23
C ARG A 111 5.07 2.27 9.20
N GLY A 112 5.16 3.44 8.56
CA GLY A 112 6.41 4.22 8.55
C GLY A 112 6.51 5.29 7.46
N VAL A 113 7.60 6.06 7.48
CA VAL A 113 8.08 6.88 6.34
C VAL A 113 9.38 6.26 5.86
N TYR A 114 9.51 6.06 4.56
CA TYR A 114 10.64 5.41 3.91
C TYR A 114 11.20 6.33 2.83
N ASN A 115 12.51 6.50 2.80
CA ASN A 115 13.22 7.27 1.77
C ASN A 115 14.12 6.38 0.89
N ARG A 116 14.14 5.08 1.18
CA ARG A 116 14.83 4.06 0.40
C ARG A 116 13.84 3.01 -0.09
N PRO A 117 13.84 2.67 -1.39
CA PRO A 117 13.00 1.63 -1.96
C PRO A 117 13.13 0.29 -1.24
N GLU A 118 14.35 -0.10 -0.89
CA GLU A 118 14.68 -1.40 -0.31
C GLU A 118 14.01 -1.54 1.06
N GLU A 119 14.13 -0.52 1.91
CA GLU A 119 13.51 -0.49 3.24
C GLU A 119 11.97 -0.55 3.16
N LEU A 120 11.37 0.09 2.14
CA LEU A 120 9.93 0.04 1.91
C LEU A 120 9.48 -1.37 1.49
N VAL A 121 10.19 -1.99 0.53
CA VAL A 121 9.86 -3.33 0.03
C VAL A 121 10.00 -4.36 1.13
N GLU A 122 11.11 -4.34 1.89
CA GLU A 122 11.33 -5.25 3.01
C GLU A 122 10.22 -5.14 4.05
N LYS A 123 9.79 -3.91 4.39
CA LYS A 123 8.68 -3.71 5.32
C LYS A 123 7.38 -4.29 4.79
N ILE A 124 7.04 -3.99 3.53
CA ILE A 124 5.82 -4.49 2.90
C ILE A 124 5.81 -6.02 2.91
N GLN A 125 6.91 -6.66 2.50
CA GLN A 125 7.03 -8.11 2.51
C GLN A 125 6.80 -8.69 3.91
N HIS A 126 7.45 -8.11 4.93
CA HIS A 126 7.25 -8.54 6.30
C HIS A 126 5.80 -8.41 6.74
N ASP A 127 5.13 -7.29 6.45
CA ASP A 127 3.74 -7.06 6.85
C ASP A 127 2.76 -7.95 6.07
N VAL A 128 3.02 -8.22 4.79
CA VAL A 128 2.27 -9.19 3.99
C VAL A 128 2.38 -10.58 4.59
N GLN A 129 3.58 -11.05 4.88
CA GLN A 129 3.80 -12.35 5.50
C GLN A 129 3.12 -12.41 6.87
N PHE A 130 3.31 -11.41 7.72
CA PHE A 130 2.67 -11.34 9.03
C PHE A 130 1.14 -11.43 8.90
N LEU A 131 0.54 -10.63 8.01
CA LEU A 131 -0.91 -10.60 7.84
C LEU A 131 -1.44 -11.88 7.20
N ARG A 132 -0.75 -12.52 6.24
CA ARG A 132 -1.17 -13.84 5.70
C ARG A 132 -1.25 -14.92 6.77
N HIS A 133 -0.35 -14.89 7.75
CA HIS A 133 -0.34 -15.88 8.83
C HIS A 133 -1.32 -15.57 9.98
N HIS A 134 -1.78 -14.32 10.10
CA HIS A 134 -2.63 -13.88 11.22
C HIS A 134 -4.07 -13.48 10.81
N PHE A 135 -4.33 -13.20 9.53
CA PHE A 135 -5.68 -13.02 9.00
C PHE A 135 -6.27 -14.38 8.65
N ILE A 136 -7.09 -14.89 9.57
CA ILE A 136 -8.06 -15.93 9.25
C ILE A 136 -9.24 -15.23 8.54
N PRO A 137 -9.70 -15.69 7.37
CA PRO A 137 -10.92 -15.17 6.76
C PRO A 137 -12.06 -15.20 7.78
N ALA A 138 -12.82 -14.12 7.91
CA ALA A 138 -13.95 -14.02 8.84
C ALA A 138 -15.05 -15.10 8.62
N ASN A 139 -14.95 -15.91 7.57
CA ASN A 139 -15.87 -16.98 7.21
C ASN A 139 -15.62 -18.33 7.92
N ILE A 140 -14.80 -18.41 8.98
CA ILE A 140 -14.58 -19.65 9.76
C ILE A 140 -15.41 -19.68 11.07
N PHE A 141 -16.36 -18.77 11.26
CA PHE A 141 -17.34 -18.93 12.34
C PHE A 141 -18.61 -19.60 11.78
N PRO A 142 -18.91 -20.86 12.18
CA PRO A 142 -20.15 -21.54 11.79
C PRO A 142 -21.40 -20.90 12.40
#